data_AF-A0A378ZXK7-F1
#
_entry.id   AF-A0A378ZXK7-F1
#
_cell.length_a   1.000
_cell.length_b   1.000
_cell.length_c   1.000
_cell.angle_alpha   90.00
_cell.angle_beta   90.00
_cell.angle_gamma   90.00
#
_symmetry.space_group_name_H-M   'P 1'
#
loop_
_entity.id
_entity.type
_entity.pdbx_description
1 polymer ?
#
loop_
_entity_poly.entity_id
_entity_poly.type
_entity_poly.pdbx_seq_one_letter_code
_entity_poly.pdbx_strand_id
1 'polypeptide(L)'
;MGYWPSYSEISASSRATYLEWLRSGRNDTAYNPGYLFLYFYGLERRFCENFSGTEEKNIIFDEVKRLRSLFQDNYSVQKYLGNFIDYASVVLGRGEDNYLLTRRYEIGLPLSLRVSVGIFLEQEKPLDAEIVFQWWRLHPESQVRTVARRCPDEFQALFREKFVSRYPKGLNVSKPKRVLKGTYEAASSEFTFDFTPKIGGKELADISNLKKPVTIAQEIADEAMNELDRFSRYLSRNPEGRGSVEAQALLPKELWKLFPSEELDALSGWAGAIINDGGLVSLVDVIYRLEGAYPEKVGKRQLSDAADALARLGAGMAPDPRFSLRSPKVGDPVVLFKLPDDDIHLGDVTDRYRAALIQLAVGTFVAQADGTVVPSEEAALKNAIAGQADLTPAEQARLLANLKWLLMVPPDMSLLRGKLKAATPEQQKAIRDFAVTMAHADSLLRPEEVGGIEKIYKALGVDTADVYSDIHSTVFRDVPVTVRAEQKARNGETLPAEEGSPLKLDAGRIAAIQSDTASVSSVLGSIFGNELADEDDEIEVSSDSGSRFAGLSAGHAAFLSDLILRDHWTDEEFDGLAGRHKLMVAGCLEAINEWAYARFDDALIEEYDGYDLNIDVVQELRESV
;
A
#
# COMPACT_ATOMS: atom_id res chain seq x y z
N MET A 1 9.58 -42.52 32.53
CA MET A 1 10.24 -43.03 31.32
C MET A 1 11.45 -42.15 31.05
N GLY A 2 12.60 -42.72 30.65
CA GLY A 2 13.81 -41.93 30.36
C GLY A 2 13.68 -41.11 29.07
N TYR A 3 14.62 -40.19 28.84
CA TYR A 3 14.65 -39.31 27.67
C TYR A 3 14.83 -40.08 26.34
N TRP A 4 15.58 -41.20 26.39
CA TRP A 4 15.77 -42.15 25.29
C TRP A 4 15.15 -43.51 25.67
N PRO A 5 13.85 -43.71 25.44
CA PRO A 5 13.19 -44.92 25.91
C PRO A 5 13.58 -46.15 25.09
N SER A 6 13.91 -47.25 25.77
CA SER A 6 14.09 -48.57 25.15
C SER A 6 13.02 -49.55 25.64
N TYR A 7 12.36 -50.26 24.72
CA TYR A 7 11.28 -51.20 25.07
C TYR A 7 11.75 -52.31 26.02
N SER A 8 13.01 -52.77 25.87
CA SER A 8 13.60 -53.80 26.73
C SER A 8 13.92 -53.31 28.15
N GLU A 9 14.04 -52.00 28.36
CA GLU A 9 14.48 -51.41 29.63
C GLU A 9 13.34 -50.76 30.44
N ILE A 10 12.24 -50.40 29.80
CA ILE A 10 11.06 -49.83 30.48
C ILE A 10 10.32 -50.88 31.33
N SER A 11 9.64 -50.42 32.39
CA SER A 11 8.87 -51.29 33.29
C SER A 11 7.76 -52.07 32.57
N ALA A 12 7.34 -53.21 33.13
CA ALA A 12 6.20 -53.98 32.60
C ALA A 12 4.91 -53.13 32.49
N SER A 13 4.68 -52.23 33.46
CA SER A 13 3.57 -51.26 33.40
C SER A 13 3.68 -50.31 32.21
N SER A 14 4.87 -49.75 31.97
CA SER A 14 5.12 -48.87 30.82
C SER A 14 4.94 -49.61 29.48
N ARG A 15 5.36 -50.88 29.40
CA ARG A 15 5.11 -51.72 28.21
C ARG A 15 3.61 -51.92 27.96
N ALA A 16 2.84 -52.21 29.01
CA ALA A 16 1.38 -52.33 28.89
C ALA A 16 0.74 -51.02 28.40
N THR A 17 1.16 -49.88 28.96
CA THR A 17 0.71 -48.55 28.52
C THR A 17 1.08 -48.26 27.06
N TYR A 18 2.30 -48.63 26.63
CA TYR A 18 2.72 -48.51 25.23
C TYR A 18 1.82 -49.32 24.28
N LEU A 19 1.55 -50.58 24.62
CA LEU A 19 0.69 -51.45 23.81
C LEU A 19 -0.75 -50.93 23.74
N GLU A 20 -1.27 -50.37 24.84
CA GLU A 20 -2.60 -49.74 24.85
C GLU A 20 -2.63 -48.48 23.96
N TRP A 21 -1.59 -47.65 24.00
CA TRP A 21 -1.46 -46.50 23.11
C TRP A 21 -1.39 -46.89 21.62
N LEU A 22 -0.68 -47.99 21.30
CA LEU A 22 -0.67 -48.52 19.93
C LEU A 22 -2.06 -49.01 19.50
N ARG A 23 -2.78 -49.68 20.41
CA ARG A 23 -4.13 -50.21 20.16
C ARG A 23 -5.17 -49.11 19.96
N SER A 24 -5.04 -47.97 20.63
CA SER A 24 -5.96 -46.82 20.51
C SER A 24 -5.77 -46.01 19.22
N GLY A 25 -4.95 -46.48 18.29
CA GLY A 25 -4.68 -45.81 17.02
C GLY A 25 -3.64 -44.70 17.12
N ARG A 26 -2.88 -44.62 18.22
CA ARG A 26 -1.75 -43.68 18.38
C ARG A 26 -2.17 -42.21 18.23
N ASN A 27 -3.36 -41.88 18.72
CA ASN A 27 -3.97 -40.54 18.59
C ASN A 27 -4.00 -39.75 19.89
N ASP A 28 -3.90 -40.42 21.04
CA ASP A 28 -3.97 -39.76 22.34
C ASP A 28 -2.63 -39.08 22.69
N THR A 29 -2.64 -37.75 22.74
CA THR A 29 -1.49 -36.90 23.05
C THR A 29 -1.28 -36.70 24.55
N ALA A 30 -2.23 -37.14 25.40
CA ALA A 30 -2.06 -37.11 26.86
C ALA A 30 -1.01 -38.13 27.34
N TYR A 31 -0.68 -39.12 26.51
CA TYR A 31 0.37 -40.10 26.78
C TYR A 31 1.75 -39.45 26.75
N ASN A 32 2.67 -39.98 27.55
CA ASN A 32 4.05 -39.53 27.55
C ASN A 32 4.67 -39.68 26.13
N PRO A 33 5.28 -38.61 25.56
CA PRO A 33 5.86 -38.64 24.21
C PRO A 33 6.92 -39.74 23.98
N GLY A 34 7.53 -40.28 25.04
CA GLY A 34 8.44 -41.42 24.95
C GLY A 34 7.80 -42.66 24.30
N TYR A 35 6.49 -42.84 24.42
CA TYR A 35 5.78 -43.92 23.72
C TYR A 35 5.72 -43.70 22.20
N LEU A 36 5.53 -42.46 21.76
CA LEU A 36 5.64 -42.09 20.35
C LEU A 36 7.05 -42.35 19.83
N PHE A 37 8.09 -41.99 20.60
CA PHE A 37 9.48 -42.22 20.20
C PHE A 37 9.80 -43.70 20.05
N LEU A 38 9.32 -44.57 20.95
CA LEU A 38 9.46 -46.03 20.79
C LEU A 38 8.86 -46.55 19.48
N TYR A 39 7.69 -46.04 19.09
CA TYR A 39 7.07 -46.38 17.82
C TYR A 39 7.84 -45.81 16.63
N PHE A 40 8.26 -44.54 16.73
CA PHE A 40 9.01 -43.86 15.70
C PHE A 40 10.37 -44.51 15.42
N TYR A 41 11.10 -45.00 16.43
CA TYR A 41 12.36 -45.74 16.21
C TYR A 41 12.16 -46.97 15.32
N GLY A 42 11.04 -47.68 15.49
CA GLY A 42 10.67 -48.79 14.61
C GLY A 42 10.40 -48.37 13.17
N LEU A 43 9.71 -47.23 12.98
CA LEU A 43 9.42 -46.66 11.66
C LEU A 43 10.70 -46.17 10.96
N GLU A 44 11.52 -45.43 11.69
CA GLU A 44 12.80 -44.87 11.24
C GLU A 44 13.74 -45.99 10.77
N ARG A 45 13.88 -47.05 11.58
CA ARG A 45 14.66 -48.23 11.22
C ARG A 45 14.09 -48.98 10.03
N ARG A 46 12.76 -49.11 9.92
CA ARG A 46 12.10 -49.73 8.75
C ARG A 46 12.32 -48.95 7.46
N PHE A 47 12.42 -47.62 7.53
CA PHE A 47 12.69 -46.78 6.38
C PHE A 47 14.15 -46.87 5.90
N CYS A 48 15.10 -46.88 6.86
CA CYS A 48 16.52 -46.78 6.58
C CYS A 48 17.23 -48.14 6.38
N GLU A 49 17.01 -49.11 7.28
CA GLU A 49 17.81 -50.36 7.33
C GLU A 49 17.09 -51.57 6.72
N ASN A 50 15.78 -51.68 6.92
CA ASN A 50 15.01 -52.79 6.39
C ASN A 50 14.63 -52.45 4.94
N PHE A 51 14.77 -53.43 4.02
CA PHE A 51 14.47 -53.30 2.58
C PHE A 51 12.98 -53.05 2.30
N SER A 52 12.47 -51.91 2.74
CA SER A 52 11.12 -51.44 2.50
C SER A 52 10.99 -51.02 1.03
N GLY A 53 9.97 -51.55 0.36
CA GLY A 53 9.60 -51.08 -0.98
C GLY A 53 9.12 -49.63 -0.94
N THR A 54 9.10 -48.95 -2.10
CA THR A 54 8.69 -47.55 -2.20
C THR A 54 7.30 -47.27 -1.59
N GLU A 55 6.36 -48.21 -1.68
CA GLU A 55 5.02 -48.09 -1.09
C GLU A 55 5.08 -48.02 0.44
N GLU A 56 5.82 -48.92 1.09
CA GLU A 56 5.99 -48.91 2.55
C GLU A 56 6.68 -47.63 3.02
N LYS A 57 7.70 -47.17 2.29
CA LYS A 57 8.38 -45.90 2.60
C LYS A 57 7.43 -44.70 2.54
N ASN A 58 6.50 -44.68 1.59
CA ASN A 58 5.47 -43.63 1.53
C ASN A 58 4.51 -43.73 2.73
N ILE A 59 4.06 -44.93 3.10
CA ILE A 59 3.20 -45.12 4.28
C ILE A 59 3.90 -44.65 5.56
N ILE A 60 5.18 -44.98 5.72
CA ILE A 60 5.98 -44.52 6.86
C ILE A 60 6.10 -43.00 6.84
N PHE A 61 6.42 -42.40 5.70
CA PHE A 61 6.52 -40.95 5.55
C PHE A 61 5.22 -40.23 5.97
N ASP A 62 4.07 -40.70 5.49
CA ASP A 62 2.77 -40.11 5.80
C ASP A 62 2.39 -40.32 7.28
N GLU A 63 2.70 -41.48 7.88
CA GLU A 63 2.51 -41.72 9.31
C GLU A 63 3.38 -40.79 10.16
N VAL A 64 4.64 -40.57 9.78
CA VAL A 64 5.52 -39.65 10.52
C VAL A 64 5.05 -38.20 10.41
N LYS A 65 4.56 -37.77 9.23
CA LYS A 65 3.89 -36.46 9.08
C LYS A 65 2.67 -36.33 10.00
N ARG A 66 1.83 -37.36 10.07
CA ARG A 66 0.67 -37.39 10.98
C ARG A 66 1.09 -37.27 12.44
N LEU A 67 2.09 -38.04 12.87
CA LEU A 67 2.61 -37.99 14.25
C LEU A 67 3.19 -36.61 14.59
N ARG A 68 3.95 -36.00 13.67
CA ARG A 68 4.51 -34.67 13.86
C ARG A 68 3.42 -33.61 14.00
N SER A 69 2.34 -33.69 13.22
CA SER A 69 1.19 -32.79 13.33
C SER A 69 0.41 -33.00 14.63
N LEU A 70 0.25 -34.25 15.06
CA LEU A 70 -0.47 -34.60 16.28
C LEU A 70 0.22 -34.04 17.54
N PHE A 71 1.56 -33.98 17.55
CA PHE A 71 2.37 -33.47 18.65
C PHE A 71 3.05 -32.15 18.28
N GLN A 72 2.27 -31.19 17.77
CA GLN A 72 2.77 -29.89 17.29
C GLN A 72 3.53 -29.09 18.36
N ASP A 73 3.11 -29.17 19.62
CA ASP A 73 3.68 -28.39 20.72
C ASP A 73 4.92 -29.04 21.36
N ASN A 74 5.27 -30.26 20.93
CA ASN A 74 6.43 -30.98 21.49
C ASN A 74 7.70 -30.70 20.66
N TYR A 75 8.62 -29.93 21.25
CA TYR A 75 9.88 -29.56 20.60
C TYR A 75 10.71 -30.75 20.10
N SER A 76 10.91 -31.79 20.94
CA SER A 76 11.68 -32.97 20.54
C SER A 76 11.03 -33.69 19.35
N VAL A 77 9.70 -33.80 19.34
CA VAL A 77 8.98 -34.39 18.22
C VAL A 77 9.16 -33.55 16.95
N GLN A 78 9.01 -32.23 17.04
CA GLN A 78 9.20 -31.35 15.90
C GLN A 78 10.61 -31.46 15.30
N LYS A 79 11.63 -31.53 16.15
CA LYS A 79 13.02 -31.70 15.73
C LYS A 79 13.27 -33.07 15.07
N TYR A 80 13.10 -34.16 15.80
CA TYR A 80 13.50 -35.49 15.32
C TYR A 80 12.65 -35.99 14.16
N LEU A 81 11.32 -35.85 14.22
CA LEU A 81 10.46 -36.25 13.11
C LEU A 81 10.62 -35.28 11.93
N GLY A 82 10.89 -33.99 12.19
CA GLY A 82 11.23 -33.02 11.15
C GLY A 82 12.46 -33.44 10.34
N ASN A 83 13.54 -33.80 11.03
CA ASN A 83 14.79 -34.27 10.39
C ASN A 83 14.58 -35.55 9.57
N PHE A 84 13.80 -36.50 10.09
CA PHE A 84 13.41 -37.68 9.32
C PHE A 84 12.59 -37.33 8.09
N ILE A 85 11.59 -36.46 8.22
CA ILE A 85 10.75 -36.03 7.10
C ILE A 85 11.60 -35.32 6.04
N ASP A 86 12.53 -34.46 6.43
CA ASP A 86 13.49 -33.80 5.53
C ASP A 86 14.33 -34.82 4.74
N TYR A 87 14.96 -35.76 5.43
CA TYR A 87 15.70 -36.86 4.79
C TYR A 87 14.82 -37.74 3.90
N ALA A 88 13.69 -38.21 4.42
CA ALA A 88 12.78 -39.12 3.73
C ALA A 88 12.19 -38.48 2.47
N SER A 89 11.92 -37.18 2.49
CA SER A 89 11.45 -36.43 1.31
C SER A 89 12.47 -36.47 0.17
N VAL A 90 13.77 -36.37 0.48
CA VAL A 90 14.85 -36.50 -0.50
C VAL A 90 14.92 -37.92 -1.06
N VAL A 91 14.85 -38.94 -0.19
CA VAL A 91 14.89 -40.35 -0.60
C VAL A 91 13.71 -40.72 -1.52
N LEU A 92 12.53 -40.16 -1.24
CA LEU A 92 11.30 -40.42 -1.99
C LEU A 92 11.16 -39.55 -3.26
N GLY A 93 12.05 -38.58 -3.48
CA GLY A 93 11.92 -37.61 -4.57
C GLY A 93 10.77 -36.62 -4.36
N ARG A 94 10.33 -36.40 -3.12
CA ARG A 94 9.28 -35.47 -2.68
C ARG A 94 9.84 -34.22 -2.00
N GLY A 95 11.06 -33.82 -2.34
CA GLY A 95 11.73 -32.67 -1.72
C GLY A 95 10.96 -31.35 -1.88
N GLU A 96 10.19 -31.20 -2.95
CA GLU A 96 9.32 -30.04 -3.19
C GLU A 96 8.08 -30.03 -2.26
N ASP A 97 7.53 -31.16 -1.86
CA ASP A 97 6.34 -31.17 -0.99
C ASP A 97 6.64 -30.76 0.47
N ASN A 98 7.93 -30.61 0.81
CA ASN A 98 8.38 -30.52 2.20
C ASN A 98 9.02 -29.16 2.58
N TYR A 99 9.38 -28.31 1.61
CA TYR A 99 9.90 -26.97 1.93
C TYR A 99 8.87 -26.12 2.71
N LEU A 100 7.58 -26.31 2.42
CA LEU A 100 6.46 -25.61 3.07
C LEU A 100 6.24 -25.96 4.55
N LEU A 101 6.78 -27.08 5.03
CA LEU A 101 6.47 -27.63 6.36
C LEU A 101 7.62 -27.47 7.36
N THR A 102 8.75 -26.89 6.94
CA THR A 102 9.96 -26.86 7.77
C THR A 102 10.04 -25.54 8.52
N ARG A 103 9.80 -25.59 9.85
CA ARG A 103 10.16 -24.49 10.76
C ARG A 103 11.67 -24.58 11.05
N ARG A 104 12.31 -23.43 11.33
CA ARG A 104 13.73 -23.39 11.72
C ARG A 104 13.92 -24.08 13.08
N TYR A 105 14.26 -25.36 13.07
CA TYR A 105 14.66 -26.11 14.27
C TYR A 105 16.14 -26.53 14.25
N GLU A 106 16.82 -26.35 13.12
CA GLU A 106 18.22 -26.77 12.91
C GLU A 106 19.16 -25.60 12.59
N ILE A 107 20.44 -25.82 12.90
CA ILE A 107 21.54 -24.93 12.49
C ILE A 107 21.82 -25.18 11.00
N GLY A 108 21.30 -24.31 10.13
CA GLY A 108 21.61 -24.33 8.69
C GLY A 108 20.39 -24.59 7.79
N LEU A 109 20.66 -24.79 6.50
CA LEU A 109 19.60 -25.03 5.50
C LEU A 109 19.13 -26.50 5.53
N PRO A 110 17.81 -26.75 5.47
CA PRO A 110 17.27 -28.10 5.32
C PRO A 110 17.88 -28.84 4.12
N LEU A 111 18.06 -30.15 4.27
CA LEU A 111 18.60 -31.01 3.22
C LEU A 111 17.70 -31.00 1.99
N SER A 112 16.38 -31.08 2.14
CA SER A 112 15.44 -31.06 1.01
C SER A 112 15.62 -29.82 0.15
N LEU A 113 15.73 -28.63 0.76
CA LEU A 113 16.01 -27.38 0.06
C LEU A 113 17.37 -27.43 -0.66
N ARG A 114 18.44 -27.87 0.02
CA ARG A 114 19.78 -27.97 -0.60
C ARG A 114 19.79 -28.92 -1.80
N VAL A 115 19.07 -30.03 -1.71
CA VAL A 115 18.89 -30.99 -2.81
C VAL A 115 18.08 -30.37 -3.95
N SER A 116 16.93 -29.75 -3.66
CA SER A 116 16.08 -29.13 -4.67
C SER A 116 16.83 -28.04 -5.44
N VAL A 117 17.47 -27.09 -4.75
CA VAL A 117 18.29 -26.06 -5.43
C VAL A 117 19.44 -26.72 -6.19
N GLY A 118 20.11 -27.72 -5.61
CA GLY A 118 21.17 -28.48 -6.29
C GLY A 118 20.71 -29.13 -7.60
N ILE A 119 19.48 -29.64 -7.64
CA ILE A 119 18.85 -30.21 -8.85
C ILE A 119 18.63 -29.14 -9.92
N PHE A 120 18.10 -27.97 -9.54
CA PHE A 120 17.92 -26.84 -10.46
C PHE A 120 19.25 -26.40 -11.08
N LEU A 121 20.30 -26.31 -10.27
CA LEU A 121 21.64 -25.95 -10.73
C LEU A 121 22.25 -27.01 -11.66
N GLU A 122 22.05 -28.30 -11.39
CA GLU A 122 22.52 -29.37 -12.28
C GLU A 122 21.78 -29.39 -13.62
N GLN A 123 20.52 -28.98 -13.63
CA GLN A 123 19.69 -28.87 -14.84
C GLN A 123 19.86 -27.52 -15.57
N GLU A 124 20.74 -26.64 -15.09
CA GLU A 124 20.95 -25.28 -15.62
C GLU A 124 19.65 -24.45 -15.72
N LYS A 125 18.72 -24.69 -14.78
CA LYS A 125 17.46 -23.95 -14.71
C LYS A 125 17.59 -22.75 -13.78
N PRO A 126 17.07 -21.57 -14.18
CA PRO A 126 16.99 -20.42 -13.28
C PRO A 126 16.06 -20.73 -12.10
N LEU A 127 16.36 -20.16 -10.94
CA LEU A 127 15.50 -20.28 -9.75
C LEU A 127 14.32 -19.33 -9.87
N ASP A 128 13.12 -19.81 -9.57
CA ASP A 128 11.92 -18.98 -9.53
C ASP A 128 11.76 -18.26 -8.19
N ALA A 129 10.70 -17.43 -8.09
CA ALA A 129 10.41 -16.65 -6.89
C ALA A 129 10.19 -17.53 -5.66
N GLU A 130 9.55 -18.70 -5.82
CA GLU A 130 9.18 -19.56 -4.70
C GLU A 130 10.43 -20.21 -4.10
N ILE A 131 11.31 -20.76 -4.93
CA ILE A 131 12.55 -21.38 -4.44
C ILE A 131 13.46 -20.34 -3.78
N VAL A 132 13.57 -19.14 -4.35
CA VAL A 132 14.40 -18.07 -3.78
C VAL A 132 13.81 -17.56 -2.47
N PHE A 133 12.49 -17.38 -2.40
CA PHE A 133 11.79 -17.00 -1.17
C PHE A 133 12.03 -18.02 -0.05
N GLN A 134 11.87 -19.31 -0.34
CA GLN A 134 12.06 -20.38 0.65
C GLN A 134 13.53 -20.48 1.09
N TRP A 135 14.46 -20.35 0.14
CA TRP A 135 15.88 -20.32 0.47
C TRP A 135 16.18 -19.19 1.45
N TRP A 136 15.74 -17.97 1.14
CA TRP A 136 15.90 -16.85 2.05
C TRP A 136 15.20 -17.08 3.39
N ARG A 137 13.93 -17.47 3.41
CA ARG A 137 13.14 -17.67 4.64
C ARG A 137 13.79 -18.67 5.59
N LEU A 138 14.43 -19.71 5.06
CA LEU A 138 15.09 -20.77 5.83
C LEU A 138 16.58 -20.50 6.12
N HIS A 139 17.19 -19.50 5.49
CA HIS A 139 18.60 -19.21 5.67
C HIS A 139 18.90 -18.55 7.04
N PRO A 140 19.93 -18.99 7.78
CA PRO A 140 20.22 -18.47 9.13
C PRO A 140 20.49 -16.96 9.19
N GLU A 141 21.16 -16.41 8.17
CA GLU A 141 21.50 -14.97 8.11
C GLU A 141 20.32 -14.07 7.70
N SER A 142 19.17 -14.63 7.33
CA SER A 142 18.05 -13.81 6.83
C SER A 142 17.32 -13.07 7.94
N GLN A 143 17.10 -11.78 7.71
CA GLN A 143 16.44 -10.86 8.64
C GLN A 143 14.96 -10.76 8.28
N VAL A 144 14.10 -11.20 9.19
CA VAL A 144 12.64 -11.18 8.99
C VAL A 144 12.01 -10.31 10.05
N ARG A 145 11.56 -9.12 9.63
CA ARG A 145 10.88 -8.15 10.48
C ARG A 145 9.44 -8.58 10.80
N THR A 146 8.85 -7.94 11.81
CA THR A 146 7.49 -8.20 12.28
C THR A 146 6.44 -8.07 11.17
N VAL A 147 6.63 -7.15 10.22
CA VAL A 147 5.75 -6.96 9.06
C VAL A 147 5.49 -8.28 8.31
N ALA A 148 6.54 -9.02 7.96
CA ALA A 148 6.41 -10.28 7.24
C ALA A 148 5.83 -11.42 8.09
N ARG A 149 5.81 -11.29 9.43
CA ARG A 149 5.17 -12.25 10.33
C ARG A 149 3.67 -11.98 10.48
N ARG A 150 3.28 -10.69 10.53
CA ARG A 150 1.89 -10.23 10.71
C ARG A 150 1.05 -10.30 9.44
N CYS A 151 1.70 -10.11 8.29
CA CYS A 151 1.09 -10.12 6.95
C CYS A 151 1.77 -11.16 6.06
N PRO A 152 1.79 -12.46 6.44
CA PRO A 152 2.62 -13.46 5.76
C PRO A 152 2.22 -13.68 4.30
N ASP A 153 0.91 -13.69 4.03
CA ASP A 153 0.37 -13.96 2.70
C ASP A 153 0.61 -12.75 1.78
N GLU A 154 0.31 -11.53 2.25
CA GLU A 154 0.53 -10.29 1.52
C GLU A 154 2.03 -10.07 1.23
N PHE A 155 2.88 -10.38 2.22
CA PHE A 155 4.33 -10.30 2.07
C PHE A 155 4.85 -11.30 1.03
N GLN A 156 4.43 -12.56 1.07
CA GLN A 156 4.86 -13.55 0.09
C GLN A 156 4.40 -13.17 -1.32
N ALA A 157 3.16 -12.68 -1.47
CA ALA A 157 2.64 -12.19 -2.75
C ALA A 157 3.46 -11.02 -3.29
N LEU A 158 3.76 -10.03 -2.43
CA LEU A 158 4.53 -8.85 -2.84
C LEU A 158 5.98 -9.17 -3.18
N PHE A 159 6.61 -10.04 -2.38
CA PHE A 159 7.95 -10.56 -2.68
C PHE A 159 7.98 -11.18 -4.07
N ARG A 160 6.98 -12.00 -4.41
CA ARG A 160 6.88 -12.66 -5.71
C ARG A 160 6.72 -11.66 -6.85
N GLU A 161 5.82 -10.69 -6.74
CA GLU A 161 5.63 -9.67 -7.76
C GLU A 161 6.92 -8.87 -8.01
N LYS A 162 7.60 -8.44 -6.94
CA LYS A 162 8.88 -7.74 -7.03
C LYS A 162 9.98 -8.61 -7.62
N PHE A 163 10.07 -9.87 -7.22
CA PHE A 163 11.03 -10.82 -7.77
C PHE A 163 10.83 -11.01 -9.27
N VAL A 164 9.59 -11.23 -9.72
CA VAL A 164 9.27 -11.43 -11.14
C VAL A 164 9.54 -10.16 -11.95
N SER A 165 9.28 -8.98 -11.39
CA SER A 165 9.63 -7.69 -12.02
C SER A 165 11.15 -7.54 -12.23
N ARG A 166 11.97 -7.92 -11.23
CA ARG A 166 13.44 -7.82 -11.29
C ARG A 166 14.10 -8.96 -12.07
N TYR A 167 13.54 -10.16 -11.99
CA TYR A 167 14.05 -11.40 -12.58
C TYR A 167 12.94 -12.14 -13.36
N PRO A 168 12.45 -11.58 -14.49
CA PRO A 168 11.31 -12.15 -15.23
C PRO A 168 11.58 -13.53 -15.85
N LYS A 169 12.86 -13.91 -15.99
CA LYS A 169 13.28 -15.25 -16.45
C LYS A 169 13.81 -16.13 -15.30
N GLY A 170 13.62 -15.70 -14.06
CA GLY A 170 14.21 -16.31 -12.86
C GLY A 170 15.65 -15.89 -12.60
N LEU A 171 16.16 -16.26 -11.42
CA LEU A 171 17.49 -15.93 -10.94
C LEU A 171 18.50 -17.00 -11.37
N ASN A 172 19.48 -16.60 -12.18
CA ASN A 172 20.61 -17.46 -12.53
C ASN A 172 21.64 -17.50 -11.40
N VAL A 173 21.92 -18.69 -10.89
CA VAL A 173 22.91 -18.91 -9.83
C VAL A 173 24.02 -19.81 -10.36
N SER A 174 25.27 -19.40 -10.17
CA SER A 174 26.42 -20.19 -10.61
C SER A 174 26.58 -21.44 -9.75
N LYS A 175 26.75 -22.59 -10.39
CA LYS A 175 26.97 -23.87 -9.69
C LYS A 175 28.28 -23.85 -8.88
N PRO A 176 28.24 -24.02 -7.55
CA PRO A 176 29.47 -24.13 -6.76
C PRO A 176 30.17 -25.47 -7.01
N LYS A 177 31.50 -25.50 -6.81
CA LYS A 177 32.31 -26.73 -6.98
C LYS A 177 32.18 -27.72 -5.83
N ARG A 178 31.72 -27.26 -4.66
CA ARG A 178 31.57 -28.08 -3.46
C ARG A 178 30.43 -29.07 -3.67
N VAL A 179 30.67 -30.34 -3.35
CA VAL A 179 29.65 -31.41 -3.43
C VAL A 179 28.82 -31.44 -2.16
N LEU A 180 27.51 -31.60 -2.30
CA LEU A 180 26.57 -31.78 -1.21
C LEU A 180 26.77 -33.16 -0.57
N LYS A 181 27.12 -33.15 0.71
CA LYS A 181 27.17 -34.35 1.56
C LYS A 181 26.10 -34.21 2.64
N GLY A 182 25.33 -35.26 2.85
CA GLY A 182 24.35 -35.37 3.90
C GLY A 182 24.78 -36.40 4.94
N THR A 183 24.36 -36.19 6.18
CA THR A 183 24.48 -37.15 7.27
C THR A 183 23.10 -37.27 7.88
N TYR A 184 22.63 -38.50 8.07
CA TYR A 184 21.40 -38.77 8.80
C TYR A 184 21.74 -39.45 10.13
N GLU A 185 21.28 -38.89 11.24
CA GLU A 185 21.39 -39.46 12.58
C GLU A 185 20.01 -39.91 13.06
N ALA A 186 19.91 -41.18 13.44
CA ALA A 186 18.67 -41.74 13.95
C ALA A 186 18.27 -41.07 15.27
N ALA A 187 16.98 -40.82 15.46
CA ALA A 187 16.45 -40.35 16.73
C ALA A 187 16.65 -41.37 17.85
N SER A 188 16.89 -42.65 17.56
CA SER A 188 17.29 -43.63 18.59
C SER A 188 18.78 -43.54 18.99
N SER A 189 19.59 -42.77 18.25
CA SER A 189 21.05 -42.79 18.28
C SER A 189 21.66 -44.17 17.99
N GLU A 190 20.89 -45.15 17.49
CA GLU A 190 21.39 -46.49 17.18
C GLU A 190 22.26 -46.52 15.91
N PHE A 191 21.98 -45.64 14.95
CA PHE A 191 22.71 -45.58 13.69
C PHE A 191 22.84 -44.15 13.16
N THR A 192 23.95 -43.94 12.44
CA THR A 192 24.25 -42.73 11.68
C THR A 192 24.88 -43.17 10.37
N PHE A 193 24.52 -42.54 9.27
CA PHE A 193 25.20 -42.78 8.00
C PHE A 193 25.33 -41.52 7.16
N ASP A 194 26.44 -41.48 6.43
CA ASP A 194 26.71 -40.45 5.44
C ASP A 194 26.18 -40.88 4.08
N PHE A 195 25.68 -39.90 3.31
CA PHE A 195 25.23 -40.12 1.95
C PHE A 195 25.54 -38.90 1.08
N THR A 196 25.63 -39.15 -0.23
CA THR A 196 25.82 -38.10 -1.24
C THR A 196 24.59 -38.08 -2.13
N PRO A 197 23.71 -37.06 -2.02
CA PRO A 197 22.58 -36.90 -2.92
C PRO A 197 23.01 -36.83 -4.38
N LYS A 198 22.28 -37.53 -5.25
CA LYS A 198 22.55 -37.62 -6.69
C LYS A 198 21.29 -37.48 -7.52
N ILE A 199 21.41 -36.87 -8.70
CA ILE A 199 20.39 -36.87 -9.75
C ILE A 199 20.99 -37.44 -11.04
N GLY A 200 20.34 -38.43 -11.66
CA GLY A 200 20.86 -39.09 -12.86
C GLY A 200 22.28 -39.66 -12.71
N GLY A 201 22.67 -40.08 -11.50
CA GLY A 201 24.00 -40.57 -11.17
C GLY A 201 25.07 -39.49 -10.89
N LYS A 202 24.74 -38.20 -11.06
CA LYS A 202 25.64 -37.08 -10.79
C LYS A 202 25.45 -36.50 -9.39
N GLU A 203 26.54 -36.10 -8.76
CA GLU A 203 26.55 -35.48 -7.44
C GLU A 203 26.05 -34.03 -7.49
N LEU A 204 25.22 -33.66 -6.50
CA LEU A 204 24.66 -32.32 -6.40
C LEU A 204 25.65 -31.33 -5.76
N ALA A 205 25.52 -30.06 -6.11
CA ALA A 205 26.34 -29.00 -5.55
C ALA A 205 25.81 -28.52 -4.18
N ASP A 206 26.71 -28.22 -3.25
CA ASP A 206 26.37 -27.70 -1.93
C ASP A 206 26.20 -26.18 -1.97
N ILE A 207 24.97 -25.73 -1.75
CA ILE A 207 24.59 -24.31 -1.80
C ILE A 207 24.73 -23.58 -0.46
N SER A 208 25.09 -24.28 0.63
CA SER A 208 25.04 -23.74 2.01
C SER A 208 25.87 -22.47 2.22
N ASN A 209 26.90 -22.25 1.40
CA ASN A 209 27.80 -21.10 1.52
C ASN A 209 27.52 -19.98 0.50
N LEU A 210 26.48 -20.10 -0.33
CA LEU A 210 26.18 -19.09 -1.35
C LEU A 210 25.44 -17.90 -0.71
N LYS A 211 26.15 -16.77 -0.56
CA LYS A 211 25.59 -15.55 0.02
C LYS A 211 24.77 -14.72 -0.97
N LYS A 212 25.26 -14.57 -2.20
CA LYS A 212 24.66 -13.67 -3.20
C LYS A 212 23.15 -13.90 -3.45
N PRO A 213 22.64 -15.13 -3.62
CA PRO A 213 21.20 -15.35 -3.79
C PRO A 213 20.38 -14.92 -2.57
N VAL A 214 20.91 -15.14 -1.37
CA VAL A 214 20.25 -14.74 -0.12
C VAL A 214 20.25 -13.22 0.04
N THR A 215 21.35 -12.54 -0.31
CA THR A 215 21.41 -11.06 -0.30
C THR A 215 20.39 -10.45 -1.26
N ILE A 216 20.30 -10.95 -2.49
CA ILE A 216 19.31 -10.49 -3.48
C ILE A 216 17.88 -10.68 -2.95
N ALA A 217 17.62 -11.84 -2.33
CA ALA A 217 16.32 -12.10 -1.73
C ALA A 217 16.03 -11.18 -0.53
N GLN A 218 17.03 -10.90 0.31
CA GLN A 218 16.89 -9.96 1.43
C GLN A 218 16.52 -8.56 0.93
N GLU A 219 17.18 -8.06 -0.12
CA GLU A 219 16.86 -6.75 -0.73
C GLU A 219 15.39 -6.68 -1.18
N ILE A 220 14.90 -7.72 -1.87
CA ILE A 220 13.50 -7.80 -2.31
C ILE A 220 12.55 -7.90 -1.11
N ALA A 221 12.93 -8.67 -0.08
CA ALA A 221 12.15 -8.80 1.14
C ALA A 221 12.05 -7.46 1.90
N ASP A 222 13.15 -6.71 2.01
CA ASP A 222 13.18 -5.42 2.68
C ASP A 222 12.29 -4.40 1.96
N GLU A 223 12.35 -4.36 0.63
CA GLU A 223 11.43 -3.54 -0.18
C GLU A 223 9.96 -3.92 0.04
N ALA A 224 9.64 -5.22 0.05
CA ALA A 224 8.28 -5.69 0.31
C ALA A 224 7.81 -5.35 1.74
N MET A 225 8.67 -5.54 2.75
CA MET A 225 8.36 -5.20 4.14
C MET A 225 8.15 -3.69 4.33
N ASN A 226 8.94 -2.85 3.65
CA ASN A 226 8.78 -1.40 3.73
C ASN A 226 7.45 -0.91 3.15
N GLU A 227 7.01 -1.49 2.02
CA GLU A 227 5.73 -1.13 1.41
C GLU A 227 4.53 -1.63 2.22
N LEU A 228 4.69 -2.72 2.99
CA LEU A 228 3.64 -3.27 3.85
C LEU A 228 3.66 -2.69 5.28
N ASP A 229 4.62 -1.84 5.63
CA ASP A 229 4.77 -1.32 7.00
C ASP A 229 3.50 -0.63 7.52
N ARG A 230 2.89 0.24 6.70
CA ARG A 230 1.65 0.93 7.07
C ARG A 230 0.48 -0.03 7.26
N PHE A 231 0.37 -1.04 6.40
CA PHE A 231 -0.66 -2.08 6.50
C PHE A 231 -0.46 -2.94 7.77
N SER A 232 0.78 -3.36 8.05
CA SER A 232 1.14 -4.10 9.26
C SER A 232 0.80 -3.34 10.54
N ARG A 233 1.12 -2.04 10.61
CA ARG A 233 0.77 -1.17 11.76
C ARG A 233 -0.74 -0.96 11.92
N TYR A 234 -1.48 -0.95 10.81
CA TYR A 234 -2.94 -0.92 10.89
C TYR A 234 -3.49 -2.22 11.49
N LEU A 235 -2.96 -3.38 11.07
CA LEU A 235 -3.38 -4.68 11.58
C LEU A 235 -2.98 -4.94 13.04
N SER A 236 -1.90 -4.35 13.52
CA SER A 236 -1.56 -4.44 14.95
C SER A 236 -2.62 -3.75 15.82
N ARG A 237 -3.17 -2.64 15.35
CA ARG A 237 -4.22 -1.89 16.04
C ARG A 237 -5.63 -2.44 15.77
N ASN A 238 -5.83 -3.07 14.62
CA ASN A 238 -7.10 -3.62 14.15
C ASN A 238 -6.92 -5.07 13.65
N PRO A 239 -6.86 -6.07 14.53
CA PRO A 239 -6.57 -7.47 14.15
C PRO A 239 -7.57 -8.05 13.14
N GLU A 240 -8.84 -7.66 13.24
CA GLU A 240 -9.94 -8.10 12.36
C GLU A 240 -10.12 -7.18 11.13
N GLY A 241 -9.25 -6.17 10.95
CA GLY A 241 -9.41 -5.14 9.93
C GLY A 241 -9.00 -5.54 8.51
N ARG A 242 -8.45 -6.73 8.27
CA ARG A 242 -7.85 -7.14 6.96
C ARG A 242 -8.77 -6.95 5.75
N GLY A 243 -10.09 -7.06 5.93
CA GLY A 243 -11.08 -6.93 4.85
C GLY A 243 -11.65 -5.53 4.66
N SER A 244 -11.22 -4.54 5.44
CA SER A 244 -11.80 -3.19 5.41
C SER A 244 -11.32 -2.36 4.22
N VAL A 245 -12.07 -1.31 3.91
CA VAL A 245 -11.69 -0.31 2.89
C VAL A 245 -10.38 0.38 3.28
N GLU A 246 -10.18 0.69 4.56
CA GLU A 246 -8.95 1.30 5.07
C GLU A 246 -7.74 0.38 4.90
N ALA A 247 -7.90 -0.91 5.23
CA ALA A 247 -6.85 -1.91 5.09
C ALA A 247 -6.45 -2.08 3.63
N GLN A 248 -7.44 -2.21 2.74
CA GLN A 248 -7.20 -2.32 1.30
C GLN A 248 -6.46 -1.11 0.75
N ALA A 249 -6.80 0.09 1.22
CA ALA A 249 -6.15 1.32 0.77
C ALA A 249 -4.71 1.49 1.26
N LEU A 250 -4.29 0.74 2.29
CA LEU A 250 -2.91 0.66 2.76
C LEU A 250 -2.10 -0.43 2.05
N LEU A 251 -2.75 -1.35 1.33
CA LEU A 251 -2.07 -2.35 0.51
C LEU A 251 -1.53 -1.75 -0.80
N PRO A 252 -0.34 -2.19 -1.26
CA PRO A 252 0.14 -1.92 -2.61
C PRO A 252 -0.88 -2.34 -3.67
N LYS A 253 -1.05 -1.52 -4.71
CA LYS A 253 -2.08 -1.70 -5.75
C LYS A 253 -1.93 -3.04 -6.50
N GLU A 254 -0.71 -3.53 -6.61
CA GLU A 254 -0.36 -4.83 -7.20
C GLU A 254 -1.06 -5.99 -6.47
N LEU A 255 -1.29 -5.85 -5.17
CA LEU A 255 -1.90 -6.88 -4.33
C LEU A 255 -3.43 -6.85 -4.32
N TRP A 256 -4.06 -5.78 -4.80
CA TRP A 256 -5.52 -5.60 -4.66
C TRP A 256 -6.33 -6.73 -5.31
N LYS A 257 -5.82 -7.34 -6.39
CA LYS A 257 -6.47 -8.48 -7.04
C LYS A 257 -6.32 -9.79 -6.28
N LEU A 258 -5.24 -9.93 -5.52
CA LEU A 258 -4.92 -11.14 -4.77
C LEU A 258 -5.61 -11.14 -3.40
N PHE A 259 -5.81 -9.95 -2.82
CA PHE A 259 -6.48 -9.74 -1.54
C PHE A 259 -7.68 -8.81 -1.78
N PRO A 260 -8.81 -9.34 -2.30
CA PRO A 260 -10.01 -8.54 -2.47
C PRO A 260 -10.65 -8.20 -1.12
N SER A 261 -11.26 -7.02 -1.04
CA SER A 261 -12.08 -6.60 0.10
C SER A 261 -13.55 -6.60 -0.35
N GLU A 262 -14.39 -7.40 0.31
CA GLU A 262 -15.82 -7.45 0.01
C GLU A 262 -16.49 -6.07 0.21
N GLU A 263 -16.05 -5.33 1.23
CA GLU A 263 -16.54 -3.97 1.50
C GLU A 263 -16.16 -3.00 0.38
N LEU A 264 -14.90 -3.06 -0.08
CA LEU A 264 -14.41 -2.23 -1.18
C LEU A 264 -15.05 -2.62 -2.51
N ASP A 265 -15.23 -3.91 -2.79
CA ASP A 265 -15.90 -4.40 -3.99
C ASP A 265 -17.38 -3.99 -4.00
N ALA A 266 -18.05 -4.06 -2.86
CA ALA A 266 -19.42 -3.58 -2.70
C ALA A 266 -19.50 -2.06 -2.91
N LEU A 267 -18.57 -1.30 -2.35
CA LEU A 267 -18.52 0.16 -2.48
C LEU A 267 -18.18 0.59 -3.93
N SER A 268 -17.23 -0.08 -4.57
CA SER A 268 -16.84 0.15 -5.96
C SER A 268 -17.96 -0.24 -6.93
N GLY A 269 -18.59 -1.39 -6.70
CA GLY A 269 -19.76 -1.83 -7.46
C GLY A 269 -20.95 -0.87 -7.33
N TRP A 270 -21.20 -0.37 -6.10
CA TRP A 270 -22.22 0.65 -5.85
C TRP A 270 -21.88 1.97 -6.56
N ALA A 271 -20.66 2.49 -6.40
CA ALA A 271 -20.24 3.73 -7.05
C ALA A 271 -20.31 3.61 -8.58
N GLY A 272 -19.87 2.48 -9.14
CA GLY A 272 -19.97 2.18 -10.56
C GLY A 272 -21.41 2.12 -11.06
N ALA A 273 -22.33 1.51 -10.30
CA ALA A 273 -23.75 1.49 -10.64
C ALA A 273 -24.34 2.91 -10.67
N ILE A 274 -24.02 3.74 -9.66
CA ILE A 274 -24.43 5.15 -9.63
C ILE A 274 -23.87 5.90 -10.83
N ILE A 275 -22.57 5.78 -11.14
CA ILE A 275 -21.93 6.43 -12.29
C ILE A 275 -22.61 6.03 -13.61
N ASN A 276 -22.93 4.74 -13.77
CA ASN A 276 -23.62 4.22 -14.96
C ASN A 276 -25.07 4.73 -15.07
N ASP A 277 -25.74 5.01 -13.95
CA ASP A 277 -27.06 5.65 -13.88
C ASP A 277 -26.97 7.19 -13.87
N GLY A 278 -25.90 7.74 -14.45
CA GLY A 278 -25.70 9.18 -14.61
C GLY A 278 -25.06 9.87 -13.40
N GLY A 279 -24.68 9.16 -12.35
CA GLY A 279 -23.83 9.66 -11.27
C GLY A 279 -24.53 10.43 -10.16
N LEU A 280 -25.84 10.68 -10.26
CA LEU A 280 -26.54 11.50 -9.26
C LEU A 280 -26.89 10.66 -8.03
N VAL A 281 -26.50 11.11 -6.84
CA VAL A 281 -26.78 10.43 -5.58
C VAL A 281 -26.94 11.41 -4.43
N SER A 282 -27.71 11.05 -3.40
CA SER A 282 -27.84 11.85 -2.19
C SER A 282 -26.52 11.88 -1.41
N LEU A 283 -26.11 13.05 -0.90
CA LEU A 283 -24.90 13.17 -0.09
C LEU A 283 -24.91 12.21 1.10
N VAL A 284 -26.06 12.08 1.78
CA VAL A 284 -26.17 11.24 2.97
C VAL A 284 -26.03 9.75 2.66
N ASP A 285 -26.38 9.31 1.44
CA ASP A 285 -26.19 7.92 1.02
C ASP A 285 -24.71 7.63 0.75
N VAL A 286 -23.97 8.61 0.22
CA VAL A 286 -22.50 8.49 0.08
C VAL A 286 -21.85 8.31 1.44
N ILE A 287 -22.20 9.15 2.41
CA ILE A 287 -21.64 9.06 3.77
C ILE A 287 -22.05 7.75 4.44
N TYR A 288 -23.33 7.35 4.34
CA TYR A 288 -23.79 6.07 4.88
C TYR A 288 -23.02 4.87 4.31
N ARG A 289 -22.70 4.91 3.00
CA ARG A 289 -21.93 3.83 2.37
C ARG A 289 -20.48 3.75 2.82
N LEU A 290 -19.89 4.87 3.22
CA LEU A 290 -18.50 4.94 3.67
C LEU A 290 -18.35 4.72 5.18
N GLU A 291 -19.31 5.20 5.97
CA GLU A 291 -19.22 5.22 7.44
C GLU A 291 -20.23 4.28 8.13
N GLY A 292 -21.15 3.68 7.37
CA GLY A 292 -22.18 2.77 7.90
C GLY A 292 -23.32 3.46 8.67
N ALA A 293 -23.33 4.78 8.76
CA ALA A 293 -24.34 5.55 9.49
C ALA A 293 -24.76 6.82 8.73
N TYR A 294 -26.04 7.20 8.88
CA TYR A 294 -26.56 8.43 8.31
C TYR A 294 -26.12 9.64 9.15
N PRO A 295 -25.49 10.65 8.54
CA PRO A 295 -25.02 11.81 9.28
C PRO A 295 -26.18 12.79 9.58
N GLU A 296 -26.25 13.31 10.82
CA GLU A 296 -27.13 14.45 11.14
C GLU A 296 -26.60 15.77 10.55
N LYS A 297 -25.28 15.90 10.48
CA LYS A 297 -24.55 17.04 9.90
C LYS A 297 -23.33 16.52 9.17
N VAL A 298 -23.00 17.15 8.04
CA VAL A 298 -21.80 16.83 7.26
C VAL A 298 -20.81 17.98 7.36
N GLY A 299 -19.63 17.71 7.91
CA GLY A 299 -18.53 18.67 8.04
C GLY A 299 -17.59 18.68 6.83
N LYS A 300 -16.75 19.72 6.70
CA LYS A 300 -15.75 19.80 5.61
C LYS A 300 -14.78 18.62 5.60
N ARG A 301 -14.32 18.18 6.78
CA ARG A 301 -13.43 17.03 6.92
C ARG A 301 -14.07 15.75 6.38
N GLN A 302 -15.30 15.47 6.81
CA GLN A 302 -16.07 14.32 6.37
C GLN A 302 -16.27 14.28 4.85
N LEU A 303 -16.56 15.44 4.23
CA LEU A 303 -16.62 15.56 2.78
C LEU A 303 -15.28 15.27 2.10
N SER A 304 -14.17 15.76 2.67
CA SER A 304 -12.84 15.54 2.12
C SER A 304 -12.45 14.07 2.21
N ASP A 305 -12.72 13.44 3.35
CA ASP A 305 -12.46 12.02 3.60
C ASP A 305 -13.29 11.17 2.63
N ALA A 306 -14.56 11.53 2.39
CA ALA A 306 -15.41 10.86 1.40
C ALA A 306 -14.89 11.03 -0.03
N ALA A 307 -14.44 12.24 -0.40
CA ALA A 307 -13.84 12.49 -1.70
C ALA A 307 -12.55 11.67 -1.89
N ASP A 308 -11.71 11.55 -0.86
CA ASP A 308 -10.47 10.76 -0.90
C ASP A 308 -10.76 9.26 -1.02
N ALA A 309 -11.73 8.75 -0.25
CA ALA A 309 -12.12 7.35 -0.30
C ALA A 309 -12.62 6.96 -1.70
N LEU A 310 -13.55 7.74 -2.28
CA LEU A 310 -14.05 7.50 -3.63
C LEU A 310 -12.94 7.61 -4.69
N ALA A 311 -12.05 8.59 -4.54
CA ALA A 311 -10.97 8.81 -5.48
C ALA A 311 -9.98 7.64 -5.54
N ARG A 312 -9.70 6.99 -4.40
CA ARG A 312 -8.90 5.75 -4.35
C ARG A 312 -9.53 4.60 -5.13
N LEU A 313 -10.84 4.63 -5.33
CA LEU A 313 -11.60 3.67 -6.14
C LEU A 313 -11.74 4.08 -7.61
N GLY A 314 -11.10 5.18 -8.02
CA GLY A 314 -11.25 5.72 -9.37
C GLY A 314 -12.57 6.47 -9.60
N ALA A 315 -13.28 6.86 -8.54
CA ALA A 315 -14.50 7.66 -8.60
C ALA A 315 -14.28 9.07 -8.03
N GLY A 316 -14.63 10.10 -8.79
CA GLY A 316 -14.64 11.49 -8.31
C GLY A 316 -16.00 11.87 -7.75
N MET A 317 -16.01 12.82 -6.82
CA MET A 317 -17.23 13.41 -6.26
C MET A 317 -17.29 14.91 -6.59
N ALA A 318 -18.40 15.36 -7.17
CA ALA A 318 -18.68 16.77 -7.40
C ALA A 318 -19.90 17.22 -6.57
N PRO A 319 -19.79 18.34 -5.82
CA PRO A 319 -18.64 19.22 -5.75
C PRO A 319 -17.56 18.67 -4.79
N ASP A 320 -16.29 18.72 -5.20
CA ASP A 320 -15.16 18.32 -4.33
C ASP A 320 -14.90 19.45 -3.31
N PRO A 321 -14.92 19.17 -1.98
CA PRO A 321 -14.77 20.18 -0.93
C PRO A 321 -13.45 20.98 -0.99
N ARG A 322 -12.41 20.47 -1.65
CA ARG A 322 -11.11 21.15 -1.82
C ARG A 322 -11.21 22.33 -2.77
N PHE A 323 -12.07 22.24 -3.79
CA PHE A 323 -12.15 23.23 -4.88
C PHE A 323 -13.55 23.81 -5.08
N SER A 324 -14.55 23.28 -4.38
CA SER A 324 -15.95 23.68 -4.51
C SER A 324 -16.18 25.17 -4.25
N LEU A 325 -17.10 25.76 -5.01
CA LEU A 325 -17.59 27.12 -4.76
C LEU A 325 -18.55 27.16 -3.56
N ARG A 326 -19.26 26.03 -3.33
CA ARG A 326 -20.18 25.80 -2.22
C ARG A 326 -20.11 24.31 -1.85
N SER A 327 -20.02 24.01 -0.57
CA SER A 327 -20.16 22.64 -0.06
C SER A 327 -21.62 22.17 -0.12
N PRO A 328 -21.88 20.89 -0.45
CA PRO A 328 -23.22 20.34 -0.48
C PRO A 328 -23.75 20.21 0.96
N LYS A 329 -25.04 20.50 1.13
CA LYS A 329 -25.77 20.33 2.40
C LYS A 329 -26.31 18.90 2.49
N VAL A 330 -26.74 18.49 3.69
CA VAL A 330 -27.32 17.17 3.97
C VAL A 330 -28.46 16.79 3.01
N GLY A 331 -29.26 17.75 2.55
CA GLY A 331 -30.34 17.52 1.58
C GLY A 331 -29.96 17.72 0.11
N ASP A 332 -28.72 18.13 -0.19
CA ASP A 332 -28.26 18.32 -1.57
C ASP A 332 -27.76 16.98 -2.13
N PRO A 333 -27.94 16.75 -3.45
CA PRO A 333 -27.27 15.66 -4.12
C PRO A 333 -25.78 15.97 -4.34
N VAL A 334 -25.02 14.93 -4.68
CA VAL A 334 -23.68 15.00 -5.26
C VAL A 334 -23.65 14.20 -6.56
N VAL A 335 -22.63 14.44 -7.38
CA VAL A 335 -22.41 13.74 -8.65
C VAL A 335 -21.15 12.89 -8.53
N LEU A 336 -21.29 11.58 -8.62
CA LEU A 336 -20.20 10.64 -8.80
C LEU A 336 -19.85 10.51 -10.27
N PHE A 337 -18.57 10.47 -10.59
CA PHE A 337 -18.10 10.32 -11.97
C PHE A 337 -16.81 9.49 -12.02
N LYS A 338 -16.50 8.92 -13.18
CA LYS A 338 -15.25 8.16 -13.36
C LYS A 338 -14.05 9.12 -13.45
N LEU A 339 -13.05 8.91 -12.61
CA LEU A 339 -11.76 9.58 -12.73
C LEU A 339 -10.90 8.84 -13.78
N PRO A 340 -10.18 9.54 -14.67
CA PRO A 340 -9.19 8.93 -15.55
C PRO A 340 -8.06 8.27 -14.73
N ASP A 341 -7.56 7.11 -15.17
CA ASP A 341 -6.71 6.18 -14.41
C ASP A 341 -5.30 6.71 -13.98
N ASP A 342 -4.98 7.99 -14.25
CA ASP A 342 -3.65 8.60 -14.04
C ASP A 342 -3.61 9.73 -12.98
N ASP A 343 -4.69 10.03 -12.27
CA ASP A 343 -4.69 11.14 -11.30
C ASP A 343 -4.11 10.71 -9.94
N ILE A 344 -2.77 10.74 -9.83
CA ILE A 344 -2.01 10.49 -8.59
C ILE A 344 -2.08 11.72 -7.65
N HIS A 345 -2.55 12.87 -8.14
CA HIS A 345 -2.55 14.16 -7.45
C HIS A 345 -3.97 14.70 -7.22
N LEU A 346 -4.76 13.96 -6.44
CA LEU A 346 -6.15 14.30 -6.10
C LEU A 346 -6.34 15.72 -5.54
N GLY A 347 -5.32 16.26 -4.88
CA GLY A 347 -5.33 17.53 -4.16
C GLY A 347 -5.00 18.80 -4.95
N ASP A 348 -4.48 18.70 -6.18
CA ASP A 348 -4.03 19.87 -6.94
C ASP A 348 -4.83 20.05 -8.23
N VAL A 349 -5.27 21.29 -8.47
CA VAL A 349 -5.93 21.71 -9.72
C VAL A 349 -5.29 23.00 -10.21
N THR A 350 -5.27 23.19 -11.52
CA THR A 350 -4.72 24.40 -12.14
C THR A 350 -5.56 25.63 -11.80
N ASP A 351 -4.95 26.81 -11.84
CA ASP A 351 -5.70 28.07 -11.76
C ASP A 351 -6.69 28.22 -12.91
N ARG A 352 -6.41 27.57 -14.05
CA ARG A 352 -7.32 27.50 -15.19
C ARG A 352 -8.61 26.76 -14.84
N TYR A 353 -8.53 25.60 -14.20
CA TYR A 353 -9.69 24.88 -13.69
C TYR A 353 -10.51 25.75 -12.72
N ARG A 354 -9.86 26.44 -11.78
CA ARG A 354 -10.53 27.33 -10.82
C ARG A 354 -11.30 28.45 -11.53
N ALA A 355 -10.68 29.08 -12.53
CA ALA A 355 -11.33 30.11 -13.33
C ALA A 355 -12.51 29.55 -14.14
N ALA A 356 -12.34 28.37 -14.77
CA ALA A 356 -13.39 27.70 -15.52
C ALA A 356 -14.59 27.31 -14.64
N LEU A 357 -14.36 26.87 -13.40
CA LEU A 357 -15.43 26.55 -12.45
C LEU A 357 -16.25 27.79 -12.07
N ILE A 358 -15.61 28.96 -11.89
CA ILE A 358 -16.31 30.23 -11.65
C ILE A 358 -17.13 30.62 -12.90
N GLN A 359 -16.53 30.56 -14.08
CA GLN A 359 -17.22 30.84 -15.34
C GLN A 359 -18.46 29.95 -15.50
N LEU A 360 -18.31 28.66 -15.24
CA LEU A 360 -19.40 27.68 -15.29
C LEU A 360 -20.53 28.02 -14.33
N ALA A 361 -20.22 28.42 -13.09
CA ALA A 361 -21.22 28.83 -12.12
C ALA A 361 -21.94 30.12 -12.53
N VAL A 362 -21.23 31.07 -13.13
CA VAL A 362 -21.82 32.30 -13.69
C VAL A 362 -22.73 31.98 -14.87
N GLY A 363 -22.27 31.18 -15.83
CA GLY A 363 -23.07 30.77 -16.99
C GLY A 363 -24.32 29.98 -16.58
N THR A 364 -24.18 29.07 -15.61
CA THR A 364 -25.31 28.31 -15.08
C THR A 364 -26.31 29.21 -14.34
N PHE A 365 -25.82 30.21 -13.60
CA PHE A 365 -26.69 31.20 -12.95
C PHE A 365 -27.52 32.01 -13.96
N VAL A 366 -26.92 32.40 -15.09
CA VAL A 366 -27.62 33.14 -16.15
C VAL A 366 -28.63 32.23 -16.85
N ALA A 367 -28.23 31.01 -17.24
CA ALA A 367 -29.11 30.04 -17.90
C ALA A 367 -30.31 29.62 -17.03
N GLN A 368 -30.17 29.65 -15.70
CA GLN A 368 -31.28 29.35 -14.77
C GLN A 368 -32.12 30.57 -14.39
N ALA A 369 -31.85 31.76 -14.94
CA ALA A 369 -32.52 33.00 -14.52
C ALA A 369 -34.03 32.97 -14.76
N ASP A 370 -34.49 32.26 -15.80
CA ASP A 370 -35.91 32.07 -16.12
C ASP A 370 -36.52 30.80 -15.49
N GLY A 371 -35.72 30.02 -14.76
CA GLY A 371 -36.11 28.78 -14.09
C GLY A 371 -36.05 27.51 -14.95
N THR A 372 -35.66 27.60 -16.23
CA THR A 372 -35.58 26.45 -17.15
C THR A 372 -34.39 26.54 -18.08
N VAL A 373 -33.42 25.64 -17.90
CA VAL A 373 -32.28 25.54 -18.83
C VAL A 373 -32.68 24.76 -20.07
N VAL A 374 -32.54 25.36 -21.25
CA VAL A 374 -32.84 24.68 -22.53
C VAL A 374 -31.65 23.84 -23.02
N PRO A 375 -31.87 22.80 -23.86
CA PRO A 375 -30.79 21.92 -24.32
C PRO A 375 -29.64 22.63 -25.05
N SER A 376 -29.90 23.74 -25.73
CA SER A 376 -28.90 24.58 -26.40
C SER A 376 -27.94 25.26 -25.41
N GLU A 377 -28.45 25.77 -24.29
CA GLU A 377 -27.65 26.38 -23.22
C GLU A 377 -26.78 25.33 -22.52
N GLU A 378 -27.36 24.17 -22.21
CA GLU A 378 -26.59 23.06 -21.63
C GLU A 378 -25.48 22.60 -22.58
N ALA A 379 -25.76 22.51 -23.88
CA ALA A 379 -24.76 22.18 -24.90
C ALA A 379 -23.66 23.25 -25.00
N ALA A 380 -24.01 24.53 -24.91
CA ALA A 380 -23.04 25.63 -24.91
C ALA A 380 -22.12 25.58 -23.68
N LEU A 381 -22.67 25.33 -22.49
CA LEU A 381 -21.88 25.15 -21.26
C LEU A 381 -20.92 23.96 -21.36
N LYS A 382 -21.37 22.83 -21.93
CA LYS A 382 -20.50 21.65 -22.18
C LYS A 382 -19.40 21.95 -23.20
N ASN A 383 -19.73 22.63 -24.30
CA ASN A 383 -18.77 23.01 -25.34
C ASN A 383 -17.72 24.00 -24.80
N ALA A 384 -18.11 24.91 -23.90
CA ALA A 384 -17.21 25.85 -23.28
C ALA A 384 -16.17 25.18 -22.35
N ILE A 385 -16.49 24.00 -21.82
CA ILE A 385 -15.53 23.14 -21.10
C ILE A 385 -14.60 22.44 -22.11
N ALA A 386 -15.17 21.81 -23.15
CA ALA A 386 -14.40 21.03 -24.13
C ALA A 386 -13.46 21.88 -25.01
N GLY A 387 -13.76 23.17 -25.21
CA GLY A 387 -12.96 24.10 -26.01
C GLY A 387 -11.69 24.64 -25.32
N GLN A 388 -11.40 24.23 -24.08
CA GLN A 388 -10.23 24.71 -23.34
C GLN A 388 -9.05 23.75 -23.51
N ALA A 389 -8.03 24.17 -24.28
CA ALA A 389 -6.88 23.33 -24.64
C ALA A 389 -5.94 22.98 -23.47
N ASP A 390 -5.98 23.73 -22.37
CA ASP A 390 -5.03 23.63 -21.26
C ASP A 390 -5.59 22.86 -20.03
N LEU A 391 -6.73 22.19 -20.16
CA LEU A 391 -7.30 21.37 -19.10
C LEU A 391 -6.85 19.91 -19.21
N THR A 392 -6.48 19.31 -18.08
CA THR A 392 -6.23 17.87 -18.02
C THR A 392 -7.55 17.08 -18.19
N PRO A 393 -7.48 15.80 -18.63
CA PRO A 393 -8.69 14.95 -18.71
C PRO A 393 -9.45 14.83 -17.38
N ALA A 394 -8.73 14.80 -16.25
CA ALA A 394 -9.31 14.75 -14.92
C ALA A 394 -10.04 16.05 -14.57
N GLU A 395 -9.45 17.21 -14.86
CA GLU A 395 -10.11 18.52 -14.67
C GLU A 395 -11.33 18.69 -15.55
N GLN A 396 -11.28 18.21 -16.80
CA GLN A 396 -12.43 18.22 -17.70
C GLN A 396 -13.58 17.37 -17.16
N ALA A 397 -13.29 16.16 -16.67
CA ALA A 397 -14.28 15.29 -16.03
C ALA A 397 -14.88 15.95 -14.76
N ARG A 398 -14.03 16.55 -13.92
CA ARG A 398 -14.45 17.32 -12.73
C ARG A 398 -15.38 18.48 -13.11
N LEU A 399 -15.07 19.25 -14.15
CA LEU A 399 -15.92 20.37 -14.60
C LEU A 399 -17.26 19.90 -15.14
N LEU A 400 -17.31 18.81 -15.92
CA LEU A 400 -18.57 18.25 -16.42
C LEU A 400 -19.46 17.74 -15.28
N ALA A 401 -18.87 17.11 -14.27
CA ALA A 401 -19.61 16.69 -13.08
C ALA A 401 -20.12 17.90 -12.25
N ASN A 402 -19.31 18.95 -12.12
CA ASN A 402 -19.74 20.20 -11.48
C ASN A 402 -20.85 20.91 -12.27
N LEU A 403 -20.82 20.90 -13.61
CA LEU A 403 -21.91 21.43 -14.44
C LEU A 403 -23.21 20.71 -14.12
N LYS A 404 -23.18 19.37 -14.12
CA LYS A 404 -24.35 18.56 -13.78
C LYS A 404 -24.88 18.86 -12.38
N TRP A 405 -23.99 19.05 -11.43
CA TRP A 405 -24.36 19.43 -10.06
C TRP A 405 -24.99 20.83 -10.00
N LEU A 406 -24.38 21.83 -10.63
CA LEU A 406 -24.87 23.22 -10.66
C LEU A 406 -26.23 23.36 -11.35
N LEU A 407 -26.52 22.52 -12.35
CA LEU A 407 -27.82 22.46 -13.01
C LEU A 407 -28.93 21.94 -12.07
N MET A 408 -28.58 21.11 -11.08
CA MET A 408 -29.52 20.57 -10.09
C MET A 408 -29.59 21.41 -8.82
N VAL A 409 -28.46 21.97 -8.40
CA VAL A 409 -28.30 22.81 -7.22
C VAL A 409 -27.87 24.20 -7.69
N PRO A 410 -28.83 25.11 -7.93
CA PRO A 410 -28.54 26.42 -8.49
C PRO A 410 -27.47 27.18 -7.70
N PRO A 411 -26.54 27.86 -8.39
CA PRO A 411 -25.52 28.68 -7.75
C PRO A 411 -26.13 29.83 -6.94
N ASP A 412 -25.66 30.00 -5.71
CA ASP A 412 -26.11 31.06 -4.82
C ASP A 412 -25.29 32.35 -5.06
N MET A 413 -25.95 33.40 -5.55
CA MET A 413 -25.32 34.71 -5.79
C MET A 413 -24.71 35.35 -4.55
N SER A 414 -25.21 35.03 -3.35
CA SER A 414 -24.61 35.54 -2.11
C SER A 414 -23.21 34.97 -1.89
N LEU A 415 -22.98 33.70 -2.26
CA LEU A 415 -21.70 33.01 -2.15
C LEU A 415 -20.77 33.38 -3.32
N LEU A 416 -21.30 33.50 -4.53
CA LEU A 416 -20.52 33.90 -5.70
C LEU A 416 -19.98 35.33 -5.59
N ARG A 417 -20.74 36.26 -4.99
CA ARG A 417 -20.35 37.69 -4.89
C ARG A 417 -18.98 37.88 -4.22
N GLY A 418 -18.65 37.08 -3.21
CA GLY A 418 -17.34 37.16 -2.54
C GLY A 418 -16.18 36.81 -3.47
N LYS A 419 -16.34 35.77 -4.31
CA LYS A 419 -15.35 35.34 -5.30
C LYS A 419 -15.26 36.30 -6.48
N LEU A 420 -16.40 36.81 -6.96
CA LEU A 420 -16.46 37.77 -8.07
C LEU A 420 -15.81 39.11 -7.69
N LYS A 421 -15.98 39.58 -6.45
CA LYS A 421 -15.35 40.83 -5.98
C LYS A 421 -13.82 40.71 -5.86
N ALA A 422 -13.30 39.50 -5.65
CA ALA A 422 -11.86 39.24 -5.55
C ALA A 422 -11.18 39.04 -6.93
N ALA A 423 -11.95 39.05 -8.03
CA ALA A 423 -11.43 38.83 -9.37
C ALA A 423 -10.58 40.02 -9.88
N THR A 424 -9.45 39.74 -10.54
CA THR A 424 -8.62 40.76 -11.19
C THR A 424 -9.33 41.37 -12.41
N PRO A 425 -8.93 42.56 -12.90
CA PRO A 425 -9.56 43.17 -14.08
C PRO A 425 -9.62 42.24 -15.31
N GLU A 426 -8.58 41.44 -15.54
CA GLU A 426 -8.53 40.45 -16.61
C GLU A 426 -9.55 39.32 -16.39
N GLN A 427 -9.66 38.83 -15.16
CA GLN A 427 -10.66 37.81 -14.78
C GLN A 427 -12.09 38.35 -14.86
N GLN A 428 -12.30 39.61 -14.44
CA GLN A 428 -13.60 40.27 -14.56
C GLN A 428 -14.04 40.34 -16.02
N LYS A 429 -13.15 40.78 -16.92
CA LYS A 429 -13.44 40.79 -18.36
C LYS A 429 -13.77 39.38 -18.88
N ALA A 430 -12.95 38.38 -18.55
CA ALA A 430 -13.19 37.01 -18.98
C ALA A 430 -14.51 36.41 -18.45
N ILE A 431 -14.95 36.80 -17.24
CA ILE A 431 -16.25 36.40 -16.68
C ILE A 431 -17.40 37.09 -17.41
N ARG A 432 -17.26 38.37 -17.75
CA ARG A 432 -18.27 39.14 -18.51
C ARG A 432 -18.44 38.59 -19.93
N ASP A 433 -17.33 38.42 -20.64
CA ASP A 433 -17.31 37.87 -22.00
C ASP A 433 -17.97 36.48 -22.00
N PHE A 434 -17.70 35.65 -20.99
CA PHE A 434 -18.32 34.34 -20.82
C PHE A 434 -19.82 34.42 -20.56
N ALA A 435 -20.27 35.27 -19.63
CA ALA A 435 -21.68 35.44 -19.29
C ALA A 435 -22.51 35.89 -20.50
N VAL A 436 -21.98 36.84 -21.28
CA VAL A 436 -22.62 37.32 -22.52
C VAL A 436 -22.62 36.23 -23.60
N THR A 437 -21.51 35.50 -23.78
CA THR A 437 -21.44 34.39 -24.74
C THR A 437 -22.44 33.28 -24.42
N MET A 438 -22.65 32.96 -23.13
CA MET A 438 -23.64 31.96 -22.71
C MET A 438 -25.08 32.42 -22.92
N ALA A 439 -25.39 33.70 -22.72
CA ALA A 439 -26.74 34.21 -23.01
C ALA A 439 -27.07 34.24 -24.51
N HIS A 440 -26.05 34.32 -25.38
CA HIS A 440 -26.22 34.17 -26.83
C HIS A 440 -26.21 32.70 -27.31
N ALA A 441 -26.20 31.72 -26.40
CA ALA A 441 -26.21 30.30 -26.76
C ALA A 441 -27.52 29.88 -27.43
N ASP A 442 -28.64 30.48 -27.00
CA ASP A 442 -29.88 30.46 -27.76
C ASP A 442 -29.99 31.78 -28.55
N SER A 443 -30.48 31.70 -29.78
CA SER A 443 -30.65 32.87 -30.67
C SER A 443 -31.68 33.89 -30.16
N LEU A 444 -32.26 33.67 -28.97
CA LEU A 444 -33.34 34.42 -28.38
C LEU A 444 -33.00 34.83 -26.94
N LEU A 445 -32.32 35.96 -26.79
CA LEU A 445 -31.91 36.50 -25.49
C LEU A 445 -33.12 37.01 -24.68
N ARG A 446 -33.39 36.42 -23.51
CA ARG A 446 -34.58 36.72 -22.69
C ARG A 446 -34.32 37.85 -21.68
N PRO A 447 -35.33 38.65 -21.31
CA PRO A 447 -35.18 39.71 -20.30
C PRO A 447 -34.67 39.21 -18.94
N GLU A 448 -35.07 38.01 -18.54
CA GLU A 448 -34.66 37.38 -17.28
C GLU A 448 -33.16 37.08 -17.26
N GLU A 449 -32.59 36.63 -18.38
CA GLU A 449 -31.17 36.36 -18.55
C GLU A 449 -30.35 37.66 -18.52
N VAL A 450 -30.84 38.73 -19.17
CA VAL A 450 -30.24 40.08 -19.09
C VAL A 450 -30.20 40.53 -17.63
N GLY A 451 -31.30 40.36 -16.89
CA GLY A 451 -31.36 40.64 -15.46
C GLY A 451 -30.39 39.77 -14.63
N GLY A 452 -30.11 38.54 -15.08
CA GLY A 452 -29.06 37.67 -14.54
C GLY A 452 -27.66 38.27 -14.75
N ILE A 453 -27.35 38.70 -15.97
CA ILE A 453 -26.07 39.34 -16.33
C ILE A 453 -25.87 40.65 -15.56
N GLU A 454 -26.90 41.50 -15.45
CA GLU A 454 -26.85 42.74 -14.67
C GLU A 454 -26.48 42.47 -13.19
N LYS A 455 -27.01 41.39 -12.60
CA LYS A 455 -26.64 40.99 -11.22
C LYS A 455 -25.17 40.57 -11.12
N ILE A 456 -24.61 39.93 -12.15
CA ILE A 456 -23.19 39.56 -12.23
C ILE A 456 -22.32 40.81 -12.33
N TYR A 457 -22.65 41.76 -13.20
CA TYR A 457 -21.89 43.02 -13.36
C TYR A 457 -21.87 43.82 -12.06
N LYS A 458 -23.02 43.92 -11.38
CA LYS A 458 -23.11 44.54 -10.06
C LYS A 458 -22.27 43.83 -9.00
N ALA A 459 -22.16 42.50 -9.07
CA ALA A 459 -21.31 41.72 -8.17
C ALA A 459 -19.81 41.88 -8.46
N LEU A 460 -19.43 42.10 -9.71
CA LEU A 460 -18.05 42.44 -10.14
C LEU A 460 -17.67 43.89 -9.82
N GLY A 461 -18.64 44.75 -9.52
CA GLY A 461 -18.41 46.19 -9.28
C GLY A 461 -18.28 47.01 -10.56
N VAL A 462 -18.82 46.50 -11.67
CA VAL A 462 -18.83 47.13 -13.00
C VAL A 462 -20.16 47.86 -13.19
N ASP A 463 -20.16 48.94 -13.97
CA ASP A 463 -21.40 49.67 -14.32
C ASP A 463 -22.35 48.75 -15.12
N THR A 464 -23.62 48.74 -14.74
CA THR A 464 -24.67 48.01 -15.47
C THR A 464 -24.90 48.55 -16.88
N ALA A 465 -24.50 49.79 -17.17
CA ALA A 465 -24.55 50.33 -18.53
C ALA A 465 -23.68 49.53 -19.53
N ASP A 466 -22.56 48.95 -19.05
CA ASP A 466 -21.63 48.18 -19.88
C ASP A 466 -22.21 46.82 -20.32
N VAL A 467 -23.28 46.34 -19.67
CA VAL A 467 -23.97 45.09 -20.05
C VAL A 467 -24.49 45.19 -21.48
N TYR A 468 -25.14 46.30 -21.82
CA TYR A 468 -25.74 46.49 -23.13
C TYR A 468 -24.68 46.67 -24.21
N SER A 469 -23.57 47.34 -23.93
CA SER A 469 -22.45 47.43 -24.89
C SER A 469 -21.82 46.07 -25.13
N ASP A 470 -21.60 45.28 -24.09
CA ASP A 470 -20.94 43.98 -24.20
C ASP A 470 -21.84 42.97 -24.96
N ILE A 471 -23.16 42.97 -24.70
CA ILE A 471 -24.15 42.16 -25.44
C ILE A 471 -24.17 42.51 -26.94
N HIS A 472 -24.09 43.80 -27.29
CA HIS A 472 -24.12 44.23 -28.70
C HIS A 472 -22.78 44.06 -29.41
N SER A 473 -21.66 44.09 -28.67
CA SER A 473 -20.32 43.91 -29.24
C SER A 473 -20.03 42.47 -29.69
N THR A 474 -20.73 41.49 -29.10
CA THR A 474 -20.62 40.05 -29.40
C THR A 474 -21.60 39.58 -30.46
N VAL A 475 -22.55 40.43 -30.88
CA VAL A 475 -23.32 40.18 -32.11
C VAL A 475 -22.31 40.07 -33.23
N PHE A 476 -22.18 38.86 -33.78
CA PHE A 476 -21.31 38.54 -34.89
C PHE A 476 -21.36 39.69 -35.90
N ARG A 477 -20.17 40.15 -36.33
CA ARG A 477 -20.01 41.04 -37.49
C ARG A 477 -21.01 40.60 -38.55
N ASP A 478 -21.94 41.48 -38.86
CA ASP A 478 -22.91 41.35 -39.95
C ASP A 478 -22.12 41.41 -41.27
N VAL A 479 -21.37 40.33 -41.57
CA VAL A 479 -20.63 40.20 -42.82
C VAL A 479 -21.59 39.58 -43.82
N PRO A 480 -21.84 40.23 -44.98
CA PRO A 480 -22.78 39.71 -45.96
C PRO A 480 -22.34 38.32 -46.42
N VAL A 481 -23.25 37.34 -46.35
CA VAL A 481 -23.04 36.01 -46.90
C VAL A 481 -22.79 36.14 -48.40
N THR A 482 -21.59 35.77 -48.85
CA THR A 482 -21.18 35.88 -50.25
C THR A 482 -21.87 34.78 -51.07
N VAL A 483 -22.93 35.13 -51.81
CA VAL A 483 -23.73 34.17 -52.59
C VAL A 483 -23.02 33.72 -53.88
N ARG A 484 -21.91 34.37 -54.28
CA ARG A 484 -21.09 33.94 -55.41
C ARG A 484 -19.64 34.38 -55.26
N ALA A 485 -18.70 33.43 -55.33
CA ALA A 485 -17.27 33.73 -55.34
C ALA A 485 -16.89 34.51 -56.62
N GLU A 486 -16.02 35.51 -56.45
CA GLU A 486 -15.48 36.33 -57.54
C GLU A 486 -14.57 35.48 -58.45
N GLN A 487 -14.90 35.41 -59.74
CA GLN A 487 -13.98 34.90 -60.77
C GLN A 487 -13.23 36.09 -61.37
N LYS A 488 -11.90 36.13 -61.15
CA LYS A 488 -11.00 37.09 -61.78
C LYS A 488 -11.13 37.03 -63.30
N ALA A 489 -11.71 38.06 -63.90
CA ALA A 489 -11.57 38.32 -65.33
C ALA A 489 -10.11 38.70 -65.63
N ARG A 490 -9.56 38.16 -66.71
CA ARG A 490 -8.12 38.23 -67.03
C ARG A 490 -7.58 39.63 -67.35
N ASN A 491 -8.41 40.67 -67.48
CA ASN A 491 -7.96 42.02 -67.82
C ASN A 491 -8.78 43.07 -67.06
N GLY A 492 -8.20 43.66 -66.02
CA GLY A 492 -8.75 44.82 -65.28
C GLY A 492 -7.66 45.45 -64.42
N GLU A 493 -7.56 46.78 -64.43
CA GLU A 493 -6.48 47.56 -63.84
C GLU A 493 -6.45 47.50 -62.29
N THR A 494 -5.25 47.52 -61.72
CA THR A 494 -5.00 47.49 -60.27
C THR A 494 -5.33 48.82 -59.60
N LEU A 495 -6.18 48.79 -58.57
CA LEU A 495 -6.37 49.90 -57.62
C LEU A 495 -5.21 49.95 -56.59
N PRO A 496 -4.85 51.12 -56.03
CA PRO A 496 -3.74 51.25 -55.11
C PRO A 496 -4.05 50.60 -53.76
N ALA A 497 -3.08 49.89 -53.18
CA ALA A 497 -3.19 49.32 -51.84
C ALA A 497 -2.98 50.40 -50.77
N GLU A 498 -3.84 50.43 -49.74
CA GLU A 498 -3.61 51.19 -48.52
C GLU A 498 -2.60 50.46 -47.62
N GLU A 499 -1.60 51.20 -47.13
CA GLU A 499 -0.53 50.71 -46.25
C GLU A 499 -1.04 50.50 -44.81
N GLY A 500 -1.29 49.24 -44.44
CA GLY A 500 -1.37 48.80 -43.05
C GLY A 500 -0.02 48.25 -42.59
N SER A 501 0.77 49.04 -41.87
CA SER A 501 2.05 48.61 -41.29
C SER A 501 1.86 47.49 -40.24
N PRO A 502 2.51 46.33 -40.37
CA PRO A 502 2.46 45.27 -39.35
C PRO A 502 3.39 45.60 -38.17
N LEU A 503 2.85 45.61 -36.96
CA LEU A 503 3.59 45.75 -35.71
C LEU A 503 4.56 44.56 -35.54
N LYS A 504 5.87 44.80 -35.53
CA LYS A 504 6.90 43.77 -35.32
C LYS A 504 7.33 43.76 -33.85
N LEU A 505 7.01 42.69 -33.13
CA LEU A 505 7.47 42.46 -31.76
C LEU A 505 8.95 42.04 -31.77
N ASP A 506 9.75 42.69 -30.93
CA ASP A 506 11.19 42.48 -30.82
C ASP A 506 11.49 41.27 -29.90
N ALA A 507 11.84 40.14 -30.50
CA ALA A 507 12.15 38.89 -29.81
C ALA A 507 13.33 39.02 -28.83
N GLY A 508 14.25 39.98 -29.04
CA GLY A 508 15.35 40.23 -28.11
C GLY A 508 14.89 40.80 -26.78
N ARG A 509 13.81 41.61 -26.80
CA ARG A 509 13.24 42.22 -25.60
C ARG A 509 12.43 41.23 -24.77
N ILE A 510 11.83 40.22 -25.41
CA ILE A 510 11.10 39.12 -24.74
C ILE A 510 12.09 38.18 -24.02
N ALA A 511 13.21 37.84 -24.65
CA ALA A 511 14.24 36.99 -24.05
C ALA A 511 14.93 37.66 -22.85
N ALA A 512 15.14 38.98 -22.90
CA ALA A 512 15.71 39.74 -21.79
C ALA A 512 14.79 39.74 -20.55
N ILE A 513 13.48 39.93 -20.74
CA ILE A 513 12.50 39.93 -19.62
C ILE A 513 12.37 38.54 -18.98
N GLN A 514 12.46 37.46 -19.78
CA GLN A 514 12.44 36.08 -19.25
C GLN A 514 13.71 35.72 -18.46
N SER A 515 14.87 36.21 -18.87
CA SER A 515 16.15 36.02 -18.15
C SER A 515 16.18 36.77 -16.81
N ASP A 516 15.61 37.97 -16.76
CA ASP A 516 15.53 38.77 -15.54
C ASP A 516 14.59 38.14 -14.50
N THR A 517 13.55 37.41 -14.94
CA THR A 517 12.61 36.72 -14.04
C THR A 517 13.21 35.44 -13.43
N ALA A 518 14.11 34.77 -14.14
CA ALA A 518 14.80 33.57 -13.65
C ALA A 518 15.87 33.89 -12.59
N SER A 519 16.56 35.03 -12.70
CA SER A 519 17.61 35.43 -11.75
C SER A 519 17.04 35.83 -10.38
N VAL A 520 15.83 36.38 -10.33
CA VAL A 520 15.18 36.79 -9.06
C VAL A 520 14.71 35.57 -8.25
N SER A 521 14.35 34.46 -8.90
CA SER A 521 13.94 33.22 -8.21
C SER A 521 15.11 32.46 -7.58
N SER A 522 16.31 32.57 -8.16
CA SER A 522 17.55 31.97 -7.64
C SER A 522 18.03 32.65 -6.35
N VAL A 523 17.94 33.98 -6.29
CA VAL A 523 18.40 34.79 -5.14
C VAL A 523 17.46 34.65 -3.92
N LEU A 524 16.17 34.35 -4.13
CA LEU A 524 15.22 34.09 -3.05
C LEU A 524 15.35 32.67 -2.47
N GLY A 525 15.80 31.69 -3.26
CA GLY A 525 16.06 30.33 -2.77
C GLY A 525 17.26 30.23 -1.82
N SER A 526 18.28 31.09 -1.99
CA SER A 526 19.48 31.09 -1.15
C SER A 526 19.32 31.78 0.21
N ILE A 527 18.20 32.47 0.45
CA ILE A 527 17.97 33.25 1.69
C ILE A 527 17.13 32.48 2.73
N PHE A 528 16.45 31.39 2.33
CA PHE A 528 15.60 30.58 3.22
C PHE A 528 16.13 29.17 3.54
N GLY A 529 17.34 28.82 3.08
CA GLY A 529 18.00 27.58 3.44
C GLY A 529 19.03 27.78 4.56
N ASN A 530 18.58 27.81 5.81
CA ASN A 530 19.45 27.70 6.98
C ASN A 530 19.08 26.42 7.73
N GLU A 531 19.73 25.32 7.38
CA GLU A 531 19.82 24.13 8.24
C GLU A 531 20.94 24.38 9.26
N LEU A 532 20.58 24.36 10.54
CA LEU A 532 21.52 24.36 11.64
C LEU A 532 22.16 22.96 11.72
N ALA A 533 23.48 22.95 11.89
CA ALA A 533 24.28 21.76 12.10
C ALA A 533 23.98 21.17 13.48
N ASP A 534 23.63 19.88 13.51
CA ASP A 534 23.65 19.08 14.74
C ASP A 534 25.06 18.47 14.89
N GLU A 535 25.66 18.71 16.05
CA GLU A 535 26.93 18.13 16.49
C GLU A 535 26.65 16.74 17.08
N ASP A 536 27.22 15.70 16.46
CA ASP A 536 27.29 14.34 17.01
C ASP A 536 28.28 14.31 18.18
N ASP A 537 27.81 14.01 19.38
CA ASP A 537 28.65 13.54 20.49
C ASP A 537 28.57 12.01 20.58
N GLU A 538 29.62 11.34 20.10
CA GLU A 538 29.86 9.90 20.30
C GLU A 538 30.13 9.61 21.78
N ILE A 539 29.30 8.75 22.40
CA ILE A 539 29.62 8.12 23.69
C ILE A 539 29.89 6.63 23.45
N GLU A 540 31.16 6.25 23.56
CA GLU A 540 31.61 4.86 23.64
C GLU A 540 30.96 4.14 24.84
N VAL A 541 30.27 3.01 24.60
CA VAL A 541 29.79 2.13 25.67
C VAL A 541 30.53 0.80 25.65
N SER A 542 31.37 0.59 26.66
CA SER A 542 32.07 -0.66 26.91
C SER A 542 31.09 -1.81 27.20
N SER A 543 31.24 -2.92 26.47
CA SER A 543 30.56 -4.19 26.70
C SER A 543 31.25 -5.00 27.81
N ASP A 544 30.49 -5.48 28.79
CA ASP A 544 30.41 -6.91 29.15
C ASP A 544 29.44 -7.11 30.33
N SER A 545 28.33 -7.84 30.11
CA SER A 545 27.69 -8.66 31.15
C SER A 545 26.81 -9.75 30.53
N GLY A 546 27.17 -11.02 30.79
CA GLY A 546 26.35 -12.23 30.83
C GLY A 546 25.19 -12.38 29.83
N SER A 547 25.45 -13.17 28.78
CA SER A 547 24.61 -13.88 27.76
C SER A 547 23.11 -13.62 27.52
N ARG A 548 22.34 -12.84 28.30
CA ARG A 548 20.90 -12.64 28.12
C ARG A 548 20.55 -11.29 27.45
N PHE A 549 21.26 -10.22 27.80
CA PHE A 549 20.97 -8.84 27.33
C PHE A 549 22.23 -8.17 26.75
N ALA A 550 22.90 -8.85 25.82
CA ALA A 550 24.08 -8.30 25.14
C ALA A 550 23.73 -6.94 24.49
N GLY A 551 24.59 -5.94 24.70
CA GLY A 551 24.41 -4.56 24.22
C GLY A 551 23.88 -3.58 25.27
N LEU A 552 23.33 -4.06 26.39
CA LEU A 552 22.90 -3.20 27.51
C LEU A 552 23.98 -3.13 28.61
N SER A 553 24.08 -1.99 29.28
CA SER A 553 24.90 -1.88 30.49
C SER A 553 24.30 -2.71 31.63
N ALA A 554 25.12 -3.13 32.60
CA ALA A 554 24.68 -3.99 33.70
C ALA A 554 23.49 -3.43 34.49
N GLY A 555 23.38 -2.10 34.62
CA GLY A 555 22.24 -1.42 35.25
C GLY A 555 20.95 -1.56 34.44
N HIS A 556 21.00 -1.30 33.13
CA HIS A 556 19.82 -1.40 32.26
C HIS A 556 19.40 -2.87 32.03
N ALA A 557 20.34 -3.81 32.00
CA ALA A 557 20.03 -5.23 31.91
C ALA A 557 19.30 -5.77 33.16
N ALA A 558 19.69 -5.29 34.35
CA ALA A 558 18.99 -5.63 35.60
C ALA A 558 17.59 -5.01 35.66
N PHE A 559 17.45 -3.75 35.24
CA PHE A 559 16.16 -3.08 35.11
C PHE A 559 15.23 -3.83 34.14
N LEU A 560 15.73 -4.17 32.96
CA LEU A 560 14.95 -4.88 31.92
C LEU A 560 14.48 -6.26 32.40
N SER A 561 15.28 -6.97 33.19
CA SER A 561 14.91 -8.27 33.77
C SER A 561 13.68 -8.18 34.68
N ASP A 562 13.55 -7.09 35.43
CA ASP A 562 12.41 -6.85 36.32
C ASP A 562 11.20 -6.30 35.55
N LEU A 563 11.45 -5.48 34.52
CA LEU A 563 10.41 -4.85 33.70
C LEU A 563 9.53 -5.90 33.00
N ILE A 564 10.13 -6.90 32.36
CA ILE A 564 9.45 -7.93 31.54
C ILE A 564 8.59 -8.93 32.34
N LEU A 565 8.51 -8.77 33.65
CA LEU A 565 7.68 -9.60 34.53
C LEU A 565 6.20 -9.19 34.52
N ARG A 566 5.90 -7.97 34.07
CA ARG A 566 4.55 -7.44 33.93
C ARG A 566 4.43 -6.73 32.60
N ASP A 567 3.25 -6.82 31.99
CA ASP A 567 3.02 -6.28 30.66
C ASP A 567 2.61 -4.78 30.69
N HIS A 568 2.31 -4.24 31.88
CA HIS A 568 1.92 -2.84 32.08
C HIS A 568 2.45 -2.30 33.42
N TRP A 569 2.85 -1.02 33.43
CA TRP A 569 3.33 -0.28 34.61
C TRP A 569 2.73 1.13 34.66
N THR A 570 2.30 1.58 35.84
CA THR A 570 1.90 2.98 36.05
C THR A 570 3.12 3.90 36.19
N ASP A 571 2.94 5.21 36.03
CA ASP A 571 4.02 6.21 36.17
C ASP A 571 4.77 6.10 37.51
N GLU A 572 4.02 5.96 38.60
CA GLU A 572 4.56 5.86 39.96
C GLU A 572 5.34 4.54 40.17
N GLU A 573 4.88 3.44 39.59
CA GLU A 573 5.54 2.14 39.69
C GLU A 573 6.79 2.05 38.83
N PHE A 574 6.77 2.67 37.64
CA PHE A 574 7.91 2.71 36.73
C PHE A 574 9.02 3.62 37.26
N ASP A 575 8.68 4.80 37.80
CA ASP A 575 9.65 5.66 38.51
C ASP A 575 10.23 4.95 39.73
N GLY A 576 9.39 4.23 40.49
CA GLY A 576 9.84 3.37 41.58
C GLY A 576 10.77 2.23 41.13
N LEU A 577 10.54 1.63 39.96
CA LEU A 577 11.41 0.61 39.37
C LEU A 577 12.75 1.22 38.91
N ALA A 578 12.74 2.36 38.23
CA ALA A 578 13.94 3.06 37.79
C ALA A 578 14.79 3.50 38.99
N GLY A 579 14.15 4.04 40.03
CA GLY A 579 14.78 4.43 41.29
C GLY A 579 15.45 3.27 42.03
N ARG A 580 14.85 2.05 42.02
CA ARG A 580 15.46 0.85 42.61
C ARG A 580 16.79 0.47 41.93
N HIS A 581 16.88 0.69 40.63
CA HIS A 581 18.09 0.44 39.83
C HIS A 581 19.01 1.67 39.74
N LYS A 582 18.69 2.77 40.42
CA LYS A 582 19.41 4.07 40.40
C LYS A 582 19.54 4.67 39.01
N LEU A 583 18.53 4.49 38.17
CA LEU A 583 18.46 5.03 36.81
C LEU A 583 17.39 6.12 36.74
N MET A 584 17.53 7.03 35.78
CA MET A 584 16.49 8.01 35.46
C MET A 584 15.49 7.40 34.49
N VAL A 585 14.21 7.73 34.64
CA VAL A 585 13.10 7.23 33.80
C VAL A 585 13.37 7.46 32.32
N ALA A 586 13.65 8.69 31.91
CA ALA A 586 13.93 9.04 30.52
C ALA A 586 15.11 8.25 29.92
N GLY A 587 16.20 8.08 30.69
CA GLY A 587 17.36 7.31 30.25
C GLY A 587 17.10 5.81 30.14
N CYS A 588 16.20 5.26 30.97
CA CYS A 588 15.78 3.86 30.84
C CYS A 588 14.96 3.64 29.57
N LEU A 589 14.02 4.54 29.28
CA LEU A 589 13.15 4.45 28.10
C LEU A 589 13.96 4.51 26.82
N GLU A 590 14.85 5.50 26.72
CA GLU A 590 15.73 5.67 25.57
C GLU A 590 16.65 4.46 25.38
N ALA A 591 17.42 4.08 26.40
CA ALA A 591 18.37 2.98 26.30
C ALA A 591 17.71 1.62 25.99
N ILE A 592 16.52 1.36 26.53
CA ILE A 592 15.81 0.09 26.32
C ILE A 592 15.09 0.06 24.98
N ASN A 593 14.45 1.16 24.58
CA ASN A 593 13.82 1.22 23.27
C ASN A 593 14.86 1.25 22.16
N GLU A 594 15.98 1.97 22.30
CA GLU A 594 17.08 1.93 21.34
C GLU A 594 17.66 0.52 21.19
N TRP A 595 17.90 -0.17 22.32
CA TRP A 595 18.32 -1.57 22.30
C TRP A 595 17.26 -2.50 21.65
N ALA A 596 15.98 -2.26 21.93
CA ALA A 596 14.88 -3.02 21.35
C ALA A 596 14.76 -2.77 19.84
N TYR A 597 14.89 -1.53 19.38
CA TYR A 597 14.93 -1.17 17.96
C TYR A 597 16.13 -1.82 17.27
N ALA A 598 17.31 -1.80 17.88
CA ALA A 598 18.50 -2.42 17.30
C ALA A 598 18.38 -3.94 17.15
N ARG A 599 17.55 -4.60 17.99
CA ARG A 599 17.45 -6.06 18.04
C ARG A 599 16.18 -6.64 17.42
N PHE A 600 15.07 -5.92 17.53
CA PHE A 600 13.71 -6.35 17.16
C PHE A 600 13.02 -5.36 16.20
N ASP A 601 13.66 -4.23 15.89
CA ASP A 601 13.14 -3.17 15.00
C ASP A 601 11.77 -2.62 15.44
N ASP A 602 11.51 -2.64 16.74
CA ASP A 602 10.31 -2.09 17.37
C ASP A 602 10.65 -1.63 18.80
N ALA A 603 9.86 -0.70 19.33
CA ALA A 603 9.99 -0.28 20.71
C ALA A 603 9.50 -1.39 21.65
N LEU A 604 10.20 -1.58 22.77
CA LEU A 604 9.74 -2.49 23.82
C LEU A 604 8.72 -1.81 24.74
N ILE A 605 8.88 -0.51 24.99
CA ILE A 605 8.07 0.28 25.91
C ILE A 605 7.33 1.36 25.13
N GLU A 606 6.01 1.37 25.20
CA GLU A 606 5.16 2.41 24.62
C GLU A 606 4.59 3.31 25.72
N GLU A 607 4.78 4.62 25.59
CA GLU A 607 4.23 5.63 26.51
C GLU A 607 2.83 6.05 26.06
N TYR A 608 1.80 5.63 26.80
CA TYR A 608 0.40 6.03 26.52
C TYR A 608 -0.34 6.46 27.80
N ASP A 609 -0.89 5.50 28.56
CA ASP A 609 -1.51 5.71 29.88
C ASP A 609 -0.67 4.96 30.94
N GLY A 610 0.55 5.45 31.17
CA GLY A 610 1.64 4.70 31.80
C GLY A 610 2.56 4.06 30.74
N TYR A 611 3.15 2.91 31.10
CA TYR A 611 4.16 2.20 30.30
C TYR A 611 3.69 0.78 29.95
N ASP A 612 3.26 0.60 28.71
CA ASP A 612 2.88 -0.69 28.16
C ASP A 612 4.06 -1.37 27.48
N LEU A 613 4.20 -2.69 27.68
CA LEU A 613 5.20 -3.47 26.97
C LEU A 613 4.63 -4.06 25.68
N ASN A 614 5.39 -3.94 24.60
CA ASN A 614 5.07 -4.57 23.33
C ASN A 614 5.17 -6.11 23.48
N ILE A 615 4.02 -6.77 23.53
CA ILE A 615 3.90 -8.21 23.81
C ILE A 615 4.63 -9.05 22.76
N ASP A 616 4.63 -8.61 21.49
CA ASP A 616 5.34 -9.31 20.40
C ASP A 616 6.86 -9.32 20.68
N VAL A 617 7.42 -8.18 21.11
CA VAL A 617 8.84 -8.04 21.48
C VAL A 617 9.15 -8.82 22.77
N VAL A 618 8.28 -8.75 23.79
CA VAL A 618 8.44 -9.50 25.05
C VAL A 618 8.42 -11.01 24.80
N GLN A 619 7.54 -11.49 23.91
CA GLN A 619 7.46 -12.90 23.55
C GLN A 619 8.73 -13.34 22.80
N GLU A 620 9.22 -12.56 21.84
CA GLU A 620 10.47 -12.84 21.14
C GLU A 620 11.69 -12.82 22.09
N LEU A 621 11.67 -11.94 23.10
CA LEU A 621 12.66 -11.87 24.16
C LEU A 621 12.60 -13.07 25.12
N ARG A 622 11.43 -13.71 25.28
CA ARG A 622 11.25 -14.98 26.02
C ARG A 622 11.62 -16.21 25.19
N GLU A 623 11.44 -16.16 23.87
CA GLU A 623 11.74 -17.24 22.92
C GLU A 623 13.21 -17.28 22.46
N SER A 624 13.93 -16.16 22.58
CA SER A 624 15.36 -16.03 22.23
C SER A 624 16.33 -16.39 23.37
N VAL A 625 15.84 -17.04 24.43
CA VAL A 625 16.61 -17.52 25.60
C VAL A 625 16.78 -19.03 25.58
#